data_AF-A9FB88-F1
#
_entry.id   AF-A9FB88-F1
#
_cell.length_a   1.000
_cell.length_b   1.000
_cell.length_c   1.000
_cell.angle_alpha   90.00
_cell.angle_beta   90.00
_cell.angle_gamma   90.00
#
_symmetry.space_group_name_H-M   'P 1'
#
loop_
_entity.id
_entity.type
_entity.pdbx_description
1 polymer ?
#
loop_
_entity_poly.entity_id
_entity_poly.type
_entity_poly.pdbx_seq_one_letter_code
_entity_poly.pdbx_strand_id
1 'polypeptide(L)'
;MVVDLTKQEIQALCAFALESFKGVLPPERFRDAHDWVHRYGEWGLAMEFVIDWVGDLDLPVDQAQFDAIERAMDAMGWAESSRMKWLRGYFAAFKSRNSREGESA
;
A
#
# COMPACT_ATOMS: atom_id res chain seq x y z
N MET A 1 18.59 -6.31 -14.45
CA MET A 1 17.99 -5.53 -15.55
C MET A 1 16.91 -4.68 -14.93
N VAL A 2 17.04 -3.34 -15.00
CA VAL A 2 15.90 -2.47 -14.70
C VAL A 2 14.98 -2.60 -15.89
N VAL A 3 13.79 -3.17 -15.68
CA VAL A 3 12.77 -3.23 -16.72
C VAL A 3 12.12 -1.86 -16.72
N ASP A 4 12.30 -1.09 -17.79
CA ASP A 4 11.58 0.17 -17.97
C ASP A 4 10.09 -0.15 -18.15
N LEU A 5 9.32 0.02 -17.09
CA LEU A 5 7.87 -0.13 -17.11
C LEU A 5 7.24 1.06 -17.82
N THR A 6 6.25 0.79 -18.66
CA THR A 6 5.41 1.82 -19.26
C THR A 6 4.53 2.47 -18.20
N LYS A 7 4.05 3.68 -18.50
CA LYS A 7 3.06 4.38 -17.65
C LYS A 7 1.82 3.52 -17.35
N GLN A 8 1.35 2.75 -18.32
CA GLN A 8 0.17 1.89 -18.18
C GLN A 8 0.43 0.70 -17.26
N GLU A 9 1.62 0.11 -17.32
CA GLU A 9 2.02 -0.97 -16.40
C GLU A 9 2.17 -0.46 -14.97
N ILE A 10 2.75 0.73 -14.77
CA ILE A 10 2.83 1.37 -13.44
C ILE A 10 1.42 1.63 -12.90
N GLN A 11 0.51 2.16 -13.73
CA GLN A 11 -0.89 2.37 -13.35
C GLN A 11 -1.62 1.07 -13.01
N ALA A 12 -1.36 -0.01 -13.75
CA ALA A 12 -1.94 -1.32 -13.45
C ALA A 12 -1.46 -1.86 -12.09
N LEU A 13 -0.19 -1.65 -11.74
CA LEU A 13 0.35 -2.00 -10.43
C LEU A 13 -0.30 -1.17 -9.32
N CYS A 14 -0.45 0.13 -9.51
CA CYS A 14 -1.11 1.01 -8.54
C CYS A 14 -2.60 0.66 -8.36
N ALA A 15 -3.30 0.34 -9.45
CA ALA A 15 -4.69 -0.10 -9.41
C ALA A 15 -4.85 -1.42 -8.65
N PHE A 16 -3.97 -2.39 -8.92
CA PHE A 16 -3.94 -3.66 -8.18
C PHE A 16 -3.67 -3.45 -6.68
N ALA A 17 -2.69 -2.60 -6.35
CA ALA A 17 -2.40 -2.23 -4.97
C ALA A 17 -3.61 -1.59 -4.30
N LEU A 18 -4.23 -0.58 -4.92
CA LEU A 18 -5.42 0.08 -4.36
C LEU A 18 -6.56 -0.90 -4.08
N GLU A 19 -6.92 -1.73 -5.07
CA GLU A 19 -8.04 -2.67 -4.93
C GLU A 19 -7.80 -3.72 -3.85
N SER A 20 -6.55 -4.09 -3.56
CA SER A 20 -6.21 -5.02 -2.47
C SER A 20 -6.63 -4.50 -1.08
N PHE A 21 -6.88 -3.20 -0.94
CA PHE A 21 -7.30 -2.56 0.31
C PHE A 21 -8.81 -2.35 0.44
N LYS A 22 -9.64 -2.74 -0.54
CA LYS A 22 -11.10 -2.52 -0.54
C LYS A 22 -11.83 -3.08 0.69
N GLY A 23 -11.32 -4.17 1.26
CA GLY A 23 -11.87 -4.80 2.46
C GLY A 23 -11.20 -4.38 3.77
N VAL A 24 -10.17 -3.54 3.70
CA VAL A 24 -9.37 -3.10 4.86
C VAL A 24 -9.59 -1.62 5.15
N LEU A 25 -9.61 -0.79 4.11
CA LEU A 25 -9.88 0.64 4.28
C LEU A 25 -11.37 0.87 4.58
N PRO A 26 -11.68 1.87 5.43
CA PRO A 26 -13.04 2.39 5.52
C PRO A 26 -13.56 2.81 4.14
N PRO A 27 -14.85 2.58 3.82
CA PRO A 27 -15.40 2.83 2.49
C PRO A 27 -15.19 4.26 1.97
N GLU A 28 -15.20 5.25 2.86
CA GLU A 28 -14.93 6.64 2.55
C GLU A 28 -13.47 6.87 2.14
N ARG A 29 -12.51 6.26 2.83
CA ARG A 29 -11.08 6.38 2.51
C ARG A 29 -10.74 5.67 1.20
N PHE A 30 -11.34 4.50 0.99
CA PHE A 30 -11.22 3.80 -0.27
C PHE A 30 -11.75 4.66 -1.43
N ARG A 31 -12.90 5.32 -1.25
CA ARG A 31 -13.45 6.24 -2.24
C ARG A 31 -12.55 7.46 -2.47
N ASP A 32 -12.04 8.07 -1.40
CA ASP A 32 -11.13 9.22 -1.49
C ASP A 32 -9.88 8.89 -2.33
N ALA A 33 -9.29 7.70 -2.13
CA ALA A 33 -8.15 7.25 -2.96
C ALA A 33 -8.54 7.08 -4.44
N HIS A 34 -9.71 6.52 -4.73
CA HIS A 34 -10.20 6.44 -6.11
C HIS A 34 -10.50 7.81 -6.73
N ASP A 35 -10.96 8.78 -5.93
CA ASP A 35 -11.18 10.14 -6.40
C ASP A 35 -9.85 10.81 -6.76
N TRP A 36 -8.78 10.60 -5.99
CA TRP A 36 -7.43 11.05 -6.35
C TRP A 36 -6.98 10.54 -7.72
N VAL A 37 -7.23 9.26 -7.98
CA VAL A 37 -6.91 8.61 -9.25
C VAL A 37 -7.78 9.12 -10.39
N HIS A 38 -9.11 9.06 -10.26
CA HIS A 38 -10.02 9.31 -11.38
C HIS A 38 -10.19 10.79 -11.71
N ARG A 39 -10.18 11.66 -10.68
CA ARG A 39 -10.43 13.09 -10.86
C ARG A 39 -9.15 13.85 -11.20
N TYR A 40 -8.02 13.44 -10.62
CA TYR A 40 -6.77 14.19 -10.71
C TYR A 40 -5.65 13.41 -11.42
N GLY A 41 -5.80 12.10 -11.64
CA GLY A 41 -4.74 11.27 -12.24
C GLY A 41 -3.57 11.01 -11.30
N GLU A 42 -3.76 11.25 -10.00
CA GLU A 42 -2.70 11.28 -8.98
C GLU A 42 -2.53 9.91 -8.32
N TRP A 43 -1.96 8.95 -9.06
CA TRP A 43 -1.74 7.57 -8.59
C TRP A 43 -0.78 7.50 -7.41
N GLY A 44 0.33 8.25 -7.47
CA GLY A 44 1.31 8.27 -6.39
C GLY A 44 0.71 8.80 -5.10
N LEU A 45 -0.02 9.91 -5.16
CA LEU A 45 -0.67 10.51 -4.00
C LEU A 45 -1.73 9.57 -3.38
N ALA A 46 -2.49 8.86 -4.22
CA ALA A 46 -3.42 7.84 -3.73
C ALA A 46 -2.69 6.75 -2.93
N MET A 47 -1.54 6.27 -3.41
CA MET A 47 -0.74 5.26 -2.68
C MET A 47 -0.18 5.81 -1.37
N GLU A 48 0.29 7.05 -1.37
CA GLU A 48 0.76 7.71 -0.14
C GLU A 48 -0.33 7.80 0.93
N PHE A 49 -1.55 8.20 0.54
CA PHE A 49 -2.67 8.27 1.48
C PHE A 49 -3.09 6.89 2.00
N VAL A 50 -3.03 5.84 1.17
CA VAL A 50 -3.29 4.48 1.65
C VAL A 50 -2.29 4.10 2.75
N ILE A 51 -1.00 4.40 2.57
CA ILE A 51 0.03 4.13 3.60
C ILE A 51 -0.23 4.95 4.86
N ASP A 52 -0.54 6.24 4.72
CA ASP A 52 -0.81 7.12 5.85
C ASP A 52 -2.03 6.61 6.65
N TRP A 53 -3.13 6.21 5.98
CA TRP A 53 -4.32 5.67 6.66
C TRP A 53 -4.09 4.30 7.29
N VAL A 54 -3.23 3.46 6.73
CA VAL A 54 -2.82 2.21 7.39
C VAL A 54 -2.22 2.53 8.77
N GLY A 55 -1.38 3.55 8.86
CA GLY A 55 -0.78 3.98 10.13
C GLY A 55 -1.74 4.68 11.06
N ASP A 56 -2.47 5.67 10.55
CA ASP A 56 -3.38 6.50 11.34
C ASP A 56 -4.52 5.69 11.98
N LEU A 57 -4.93 4.60 11.32
CA LEU A 57 -6.04 3.75 11.75
C LEU A 57 -5.59 2.39 12.29
N ASP A 58 -4.28 2.15 12.42
CA ASP A 58 -3.67 0.86 12.84
C ASP A 58 -4.28 -0.33 12.09
N LEU A 59 -4.41 -0.22 10.76
CA LEU A 59 -5.08 -1.23 9.95
C LEU A 59 -4.20 -2.47 9.75
N PRO A 60 -4.79 -3.68 9.77
CA PRO A 60 -4.04 -4.88 9.46
C PRO A 60 -3.62 -4.88 7.99
N VAL A 61 -2.36 -5.22 7.74
CA VAL A 61 -1.82 -5.41 6.39
C VAL A 61 -1.25 -6.81 6.30
N ASP A 62 -1.75 -7.59 5.34
CA ASP A 62 -1.21 -8.92 5.04
C ASP A 62 -0.03 -8.85 4.06
N GLN A 63 0.61 -9.99 3.81
CA GLN A 63 1.76 -10.06 2.91
C GLN A 63 1.41 -9.65 1.47
N ALA A 64 0.24 -10.05 0.97
CA ALA A 64 -0.14 -9.77 -0.41
C ALA A 64 -0.39 -8.27 -0.63
N GLN A 65 -1.00 -7.61 0.35
CA GLN A 65 -1.22 -6.16 0.36
C GLN A 65 0.09 -5.38 0.46
N PHE A 66 0.99 -5.83 1.35
CA PHE A 66 2.32 -5.24 1.47
C PHE A 66 3.11 -5.35 0.15
N ASP A 67 3.16 -6.55 -0.45
CA ASP A 67 3.88 -6.80 -1.70
C ASP A 67 3.30 -5.96 -2.85
N ALA A 68 1.97 -5.80 -2.88
CA ALA A 68 1.29 -5.00 -3.90
C ALA A 68 1.68 -3.51 -3.81
N ILE A 69 1.64 -2.92 -2.62
CA ILE A 69 2.07 -1.53 -2.42
C ILE A 69 3.56 -1.37 -2.69
N GLU A 70 4.41 -2.27 -2.17
CA GLU A 70 5.86 -2.16 -2.36
C GLU A 70 6.21 -2.18 -3.86
N ARG A 71 5.61 -3.09 -4.62
CA ARG A 71 5.82 -3.17 -6.06
C ARG A 71 5.31 -1.93 -6.81
N ALA A 72 4.16 -1.39 -6.42
CA ALA A 72 3.64 -0.17 -7.03
C ALA A 72 4.55 1.04 -6.75
N MET A 73 4.98 1.20 -5.50
CA MET A 73 5.85 2.29 -5.09
C MET A 73 7.25 2.19 -5.70
N ASP A 74 7.81 0.98 -5.81
CA ASP A 74 9.08 0.74 -6.49
C ASP A 74 9.01 1.07 -7.99
N ALA A 75 7.94 0.68 -8.66
CA ALA A 75 7.69 1.02 -10.06
C ALA A 75 7.57 2.54 -10.32
N MET A 76 7.18 3.32 -9.31
CA MET A 76 7.17 4.79 -9.34
C MET A 76 8.51 5.43 -8.95
N GLY A 77 9.52 4.63 -8.58
CA GLY A 77 10.82 5.09 -8.08
C GLY A 77 10.78 5.56 -6.62
N TRP A 78 9.74 5.19 -5.86
CA TRP A 78 9.45 5.66 -4.50
C TRP A 78 9.63 4.58 -3.43
N ALA A 79 10.28 3.46 -3.76
CA ALA A 79 10.60 2.39 -2.82
C ALA A 79 11.34 2.87 -1.56
N GLU A 80 12.13 3.94 -1.69
CA GLU A 80 12.95 4.49 -0.59
C GLU A 80 12.35 5.75 0.07
N SER A 81 11.08 6.05 -0.25
CA SER A 81 10.33 7.11 0.42
C SER A 81 10.23 6.87 1.94
N SER A 82 10.05 7.95 2.71
CA SER A 82 9.84 7.86 4.16
C SER A 82 8.64 6.99 4.51
N ARG A 83 7.57 7.08 3.72
CA ARG A 83 6.36 6.26 3.86
C ARG A 83 6.62 4.78 3.66
N MET A 84 7.37 4.39 2.63
CA MET A 84 7.74 2.99 2.43
C MET A 84 8.63 2.44 3.54
N LYS A 85 9.58 3.25 4.03
CA LYS A 85 10.41 2.89 5.19
C LYS A 85 9.55 2.67 6.44
N TRP A 86 8.58 3.55 6.68
CA TRP A 86 7.64 3.40 7.78
C TRP A 86 6.77 2.14 7.61
N LEU A 87 6.19 1.90 6.43
CA LEU A 87 5.33 0.74 6.16
C LEU A 87 6.07 -0.58 6.36
N ARG A 88 7.32 -0.69 5.91
CA ARG A 88 8.19 -1.86 6.17
C ARG A 88 8.36 -2.13 7.66
N GLY A 89 8.61 -1.08 8.45
CA GLY A 89 8.73 -1.17 9.90
C GLY A 89 7.42 -1.60 10.57
N TYR A 90 6.31 -0.99 10.16
CA TYR A 90 4.97 -1.32 10.64
C TYR A 90 4.61 -2.78 10.35
N PHE A 91 4.81 -3.23 9.11
CA PHE A 91 4.51 -4.60 8.70
C PHE A 91 5.37 -5.65 9.43
N ALA A 92 6.67 -5.38 9.60
CA ALA A 92 7.56 -6.26 10.37
C ALA A 92 7.11 -6.38 11.85
N ALA A 93 6.75 -5.26 12.47
CA ALA A 93 6.21 -5.24 13.83
C ALA A 93 4.88 -6.01 13.92
N PHE A 94 3.96 -5.78 12.98
CA PHE A 94 2.67 -6.48 12.91
C PHE A 94 2.84 -8.00 12.80
N LYS A 95 3.72 -8.49 11.91
CA LYS A 95 4.03 -9.92 11.82
C LYS A 95 4.54 -10.49 13.13
N SER A 96 5.47 -9.80 13.80
CA SER A 96 6.03 -10.25 15.07
C SER A 96 4.99 -10.34 16.19
N ARG A 97 3.97 -9.45 16.20
CA ARG A 97 2.85 -9.50 17.15
C ARG A 97 2.00 -10.74 16.91
N ASN A 98 1.58 -10.96 15.66
CA ASN A 98 0.71 -12.09 15.31
C ASN A 98 1.38 -13.46 15.45
N SER A 99 2.69 -13.57 15.25
CA SER A 99 3.41 -14.83 15.50
C SER A 99 3.45 -15.23 16.97
N ARG A 100 3.40 -14.27 17.91
CA ARG A 100 3.43 -14.55 19.36
C ARG A 100 2.07 -14.97 19.93
N GLU A 101 0.98 -14.48 19.34
CA GLU A 101 -0.38 -14.82 19.78
C GLU A 101 -0.82 -16.22 19.32
N GLY A 102 -0.24 -16.74 18.23
CA GLY A 102 -0.50 -18.09 17.72
C GLY A 102 0.17 -19.24 18.49
N GLU A 103 1.12 -18.96 19.39
CA GLU A 103 1.88 -19.97 20.16
C GLU A 103 1.34 -20.22 21.58
N SER A 104 0.24 -19.56 21.99
CA SER A 104 -0.36 -19.70 23.32
C SER A 104 -1.67 -20.52 23.35
N ALA A 105 -1.92 -21.38 22.36
CA ALA A 105 -3.09 -22.26 22.29
C ALA A 105 -2.75 -23.73 22.57
#